data_AF-A0A5E4CIB2-F1
#
_entry.id   AF-A0A5E4CIB2-F1
#
_cell.length_a   1.000
_cell.length_b   1.000
_cell.length_c   1.000
_cell.angle_alpha   90.00
_cell.angle_beta   90.00
_cell.angle_gamma   90.00
#
_symmetry.space_group_name_H-M   'P 1'
#
loop_
_entity.id
_entity.type
_entity.pdbx_description
1 polymer ?
#
loop_
_entity_poly.entity_id
_entity_poly.type
_entity_poly.pdbx_seq_one_letter_code
_entity_poly.pdbx_strand_id
1 'polypeptide(L)'
;NPAFFVTEADLVAENGYRKRLVQVRNSGKFQGIIVVVKTQINEQYFPVIQKFTLLDLGMMFLPVANQMEASCLIVQLVQEQSKEPTKNPFLRRKLALLSDPDLLQTMQQISEVGKVRGSLLLQKFPSIQQLSNASIQKLEPAVGQVVAQLIHTFFTQSRITAALTSTMVFPFDQKLQDLVFIF
;
A
#
# COMPACT_ATOMS: atom_id res chain seq x y z
N ASN A 1 -11.56 -19.11 -17.28
CA ASN A 1 -12.45 -19.16 -16.11
C ASN A 1 -11.99 -18.15 -15.08
N PRO A 2 -12.87 -17.23 -14.65
CA PRO A 2 -12.55 -16.21 -13.65
C PRO A 2 -12.45 -16.77 -12.22
N ALA A 3 -12.89 -18.01 -11.98
CA ALA A 3 -12.84 -18.65 -10.67
C ALA A 3 -12.51 -20.15 -10.76
N PHE A 4 -11.87 -20.67 -9.71
CA PHE A 4 -11.59 -22.09 -9.49
C PHE A 4 -12.28 -22.54 -8.20
N PHE A 5 -13.12 -23.58 -8.28
CA PHE A 5 -13.88 -24.07 -7.14
C PHE A 5 -13.18 -25.24 -6.48
N VAL A 6 -13.09 -25.18 -5.15
CA VAL A 6 -12.65 -26.29 -4.31
C VAL A 6 -13.86 -26.79 -3.53
N THR A 7 -14.24 -28.03 -3.79
CA THR A 7 -15.35 -28.68 -3.11
C THR A 7 -14.90 -29.30 -1.80
N GLU A 8 -15.85 -29.74 -0.97
CA GLU A 8 -15.54 -30.46 0.26
C GLU A 8 -14.73 -31.74 0.01
N ALA A 9 -15.08 -32.50 -1.03
CA ALA A 9 -14.36 -33.71 -1.42
C ALA A 9 -12.89 -33.41 -1.77
N ASP A 10 -12.63 -32.24 -2.39
CA ASP A 10 -11.28 -31.81 -2.72
C ASP A 10 -10.47 -31.45 -1.46
N LEU A 11 -11.10 -30.86 -0.44
CA LEU A 11 -10.43 -30.53 0.83
C LEU A 11 -9.98 -31.79 1.58
N VAL A 12 -10.79 -32.85 1.54
CA VAL A 12 -10.46 -34.16 2.11
C VAL A 12 -9.38 -34.86 1.28
N ALA A 13 -9.38 -34.66 -0.04
CA ALA A 13 -8.34 -35.15 -0.94
C ALA A 13 -7.08 -34.27 -0.87
N GLU A 14 -6.35 -34.39 0.24
CA GLU A 14 -5.24 -33.54 0.72
C GLU A 14 -4.26 -33.01 -0.35
N ASN A 15 -3.94 -33.80 -1.38
CA ASN A 15 -2.98 -33.42 -2.44
C ASN A 15 -3.60 -33.18 -3.82
N GLY A 16 -4.88 -33.49 -4.02
CA GLY A 16 -5.54 -33.36 -5.33
C GLY A 16 -5.70 -31.91 -5.76
N TYR A 17 -6.23 -31.07 -4.86
CA TYR A 17 -6.42 -29.64 -5.12
C TYR A 17 -5.09 -28.89 -5.24
N ARG A 18 -4.07 -29.26 -4.45
CA ARG A 18 -2.76 -28.58 -4.46
C ARG A 18 -2.09 -28.66 -5.82
N LYS A 19 -2.04 -29.86 -6.42
CA LYS A 19 -1.46 -30.04 -7.75
C LYS A 19 -2.19 -29.22 -8.81
N ARG A 20 -3.53 -29.19 -8.76
CA ARG A 20 -4.34 -28.40 -9.69
C ARG A 20 -4.11 -26.90 -9.51
N LEU A 21 -4.04 -26.40 -8.28
CA LEU A 21 -3.76 -24.99 -7.98
C LEU A 21 -2.38 -24.57 -8.50
N VAL A 22 -1.34 -25.39 -8.27
CA VAL A 22 0.01 -25.13 -8.80
C VAL A 22 0.02 -25.13 -10.33
N GLN A 23 -0.65 -26.08 -10.97
CA GLN A 23 -0.77 -26.13 -12.42
C GLN A 23 -1.45 -24.88 -12.98
N VAL A 24 -2.55 -24.47 -12.36
CA VAL A 24 -3.30 -23.27 -12.75
C VAL A 24 -2.44 -22.02 -12.57
N ARG A 25 -1.70 -21.89 -11.46
CA ARG A 25 -0.78 -20.78 -11.22
C ARG A 25 0.34 -20.72 -12.26
N ASN A 26 0.91 -21.87 -12.60
CA ASN A 26 2.02 -21.99 -13.56
C ASN A 26 1.58 -21.77 -15.01
N SER A 27 0.29 -21.87 -15.31
CA SER A 27 -0.23 -21.57 -16.65
C SER A 27 -0.07 -20.11 -17.07
N GLY A 28 0.18 -19.19 -16.11
CA GLY A 28 0.35 -17.74 -16.32
C GLY A 28 -0.90 -16.99 -16.80
N LYS A 29 -1.95 -17.72 -17.20
CA LYS A 29 -3.20 -17.19 -17.77
C LYS A 29 -4.31 -17.04 -16.73
N PHE A 30 -4.10 -17.54 -15.51
CA PHE A 30 -5.10 -17.49 -14.46
C PHE A 30 -4.85 -16.30 -13.54
N GLN A 31 -5.71 -15.28 -13.67
CA GLN A 31 -5.89 -14.20 -12.69
C GLN A 31 -7.19 -14.41 -11.90
N GLY A 32 -7.63 -15.66 -11.79
CA GLY A 32 -8.92 -15.99 -11.20
C GLY A 32 -8.86 -16.13 -9.68
N ILE A 33 -10.04 -16.26 -9.11
CA ILE A 33 -10.23 -16.32 -7.66
C ILE A 33 -10.50 -17.77 -7.25
N ILE A 34 -9.86 -18.23 -6.17
CA ILE A 34 -10.13 -19.54 -5.59
C ILE A 34 -11.32 -19.43 -4.64
N VAL A 35 -12.40 -20.15 -4.94
CA VAL A 35 -13.61 -20.17 -4.11
C VAL A 35 -13.69 -21.51 -3.39
N VAL A 36 -13.80 -21.47 -2.07
CA VAL A 36 -13.78 -22.68 -1.23
C VAL A 36 -15.01 -22.73 -0.34
N VAL A 37 -15.72 -23.86 -0.40
CA VAL A 37 -16.88 -24.07 0.47
C VAL A 37 -16.41 -24.37 1.89
N LYS A 38 -16.65 -23.45 2.82
CA LYS A 38 -16.35 -23.58 4.25
C LYS A 38 -17.63 -23.94 5.01
N THR A 39 -17.68 -25.17 5.52
CA THR A 39 -18.73 -25.65 6.41
C THR A 39 -18.15 -25.92 7.80
N GLN A 40 -19.00 -26.10 8.82
CA GLN A 40 -18.54 -26.48 10.16
C GLN A 40 -17.76 -27.81 10.16
N ILE A 41 -18.04 -28.70 9.21
CA ILE A 41 -17.43 -30.03 9.12
C ILE A 41 -16.00 -29.96 8.57
N ASN A 42 -15.76 -29.07 7.60
CA ASN A 42 -14.46 -28.96 6.91
C ASN A 42 -13.58 -27.80 7.40
N GLU A 43 -14.02 -27.09 8.46
CA GLU A 43 -13.34 -25.94 9.03
C GLU A 43 -11.89 -26.24 9.45
N GLN A 44 -11.62 -27.47 9.93
CA GLN A 44 -10.27 -27.92 10.31
C GLN A 44 -9.25 -27.88 9.16
N TYR A 45 -9.70 -28.06 7.90
CA TYR A 45 -8.83 -28.05 6.73
C TYR A 45 -8.62 -26.64 6.16
N PHE A 46 -9.46 -25.69 6.58
CA PHE A 46 -9.51 -24.35 6.02
C PHE A 46 -8.23 -23.53 6.24
N PRO A 47 -7.60 -23.51 7.44
CA PRO A 47 -6.35 -22.78 7.65
C PRO A 47 -5.22 -23.26 6.73
N VAL A 48 -5.18 -24.58 6.45
CA VAL A 48 -4.13 -25.20 5.64
C VAL A 48 -4.26 -24.74 4.18
N ILE A 49 -5.45 -24.83 3.60
CA ILE A 49 -5.68 -24.38 2.22
C ILE A 49 -5.59 -22.87 2.08
N GLN A 50 -6.04 -22.10 3.08
CA GLN A 50 -5.95 -20.65 3.08
C GLN A 50 -4.48 -20.21 3.08
N LYS A 51 -3.66 -20.77 3.97
CA LYS A 51 -2.21 -20.50 4.01
C LYS A 51 -1.56 -20.83 2.67
N PHE A 52 -1.82 -22.02 2.15
CA PHE A 52 -1.26 -22.46 0.88
C PHE A 52 -1.67 -21.55 -0.29
N THR A 53 -2.93 -21.14 -0.36
CA THR A 53 -3.44 -20.35 -1.49
C THR A 53 -3.01 -18.88 -1.40
N LEU A 54 -3.19 -18.25 -0.24
CA LEU A 54 -2.90 -16.82 -0.05
C LEU A 54 -1.40 -16.55 0.11
N LEU A 55 -0.72 -17.30 0.98
CA LEU A 55 0.67 -17.01 1.35
C LEU A 55 1.66 -17.73 0.44
N ASP A 56 1.45 -19.03 0.17
CA ASP A 56 2.43 -19.80 -0.59
C ASP A 56 2.30 -19.57 -2.12
N LEU A 57 1.07 -19.42 -2.63
CA LEU A 57 0.81 -19.21 -4.07
C LEU A 57 0.52 -17.76 -4.47
N GLY A 58 0.17 -16.88 -3.52
CA GLY A 58 -0.17 -15.48 -3.79
C GLY A 58 -1.44 -15.31 -4.65
N MET A 59 -2.39 -16.23 -4.55
CA MET A 59 -3.65 -16.18 -5.29
C MET A 59 -4.80 -15.70 -4.41
N MET A 60 -5.80 -15.04 -5.00
CA MET A 60 -6.99 -14.60 -4.27
C MET A 60 -7.84 -15.79 -3.81
N PHE A 61 -8.38 -15.71 -2.60
CA PHE A 61 -9.09 -16.81 -1.93
C PHE A 61 -10.34 -16.27 -1.23
N LEU A 62 -11.49 -16.91 -1.48
CA LEU A 62 -12.79 -16.52 -0.93
C LEU A 62 -13.51 -17.73 -0.31
N PRO A 63 -13.74 -17.74 1.02
CA PRO A 63 -14.67 -18.68 1.65
C PRO A 63 -16.10 -18.40 1.25
N VAL A 64 -16.89 -19.47 1.09
CA VAL A 64 -18.36 -19.41 0.99
C VAL A 64 -18.98 -20.50 1.84
N ALA A 65 -20.09 -20.25 2.50
CA ALA A 65 -20.76 -21.23 3.35
C ALA A 65 -21.49 -22.32 2.55
N ASN A 66 -21.96 -21.99 1.34
CA ASN A 66 -22.72 -22.89 0.49
C ASN A 66 -22.67 -22.45 -0.99
N GLN A 67 -23.25 -23.29 -1.86
CA GLN A 67 -23.28 -23.04 -3.30
C GLN A 67 -24.12 -21.81 -3.70
N MET A 68 -25.14 -21.44 -2.91
CA MET A 68 -25.96 -20.26 -3.19
C MET A 68 -25.18 -18.97 -2.94
N GLU A 69 -24.37 -18.92 -1.89
CA GLU A 69 -23.45 -17.82 -1.66
C GLU A 69 -22.39 -17.76 -2.76
N ALA A 70 -21.87 -18.92 -3.18
CA ALA A 70 -20.93 -19.02 -4.30
C ALA A 70 -21.52 -18.44 -5.60
N SER A 71 -22.79 -18.74 -5.92
CA SER A 71 -23.43 -18.23 -7.12
C SER A 71 -23.63 -16.71 -7.07
N CYS A 72 -24.10 -16.18 -5.93
CA CYS A 72 -24.25 -14.74 -5.72
C CYS A 72 -22.91 -14.02 -5.85
N LEU A 73 -21.85 -14.59 -5.26
CA LEU A 73 -20.50 -14.04 -5.30
C LEU A 73 -19.93 -14.01 -6.73
N ILE A 74 -20.13 -15.07 -7.53
CA ILE A 74 -19.73 -15.07 -8.94
C ILE A 74 -20.45 -13.97 -9.72
N VAL A 75 -21.76 -13.80 -9.51
CA VAL A 75 -22.54 -12.74 -10.17
C VAL A 75 -21.96 -11.37 -9.84
N GLN A 76 -21.63 -11.12 -8.57
CA GLN A 76 -21.00 -9.86 -8.15
C GLN A 76 -19.62 -9.66 -8.78
N LEU A 77 -18.79 -10.71 -8.86
CA LEU A 77 -17.47 -10.64 -9.48
C LEU A 77 -17.54 -10.32 -10.97
N VAL A 78 -18.47 -10.94 -11.70
CA VAL A 78 -18.67 -10.66 -13.14
C VAL A 78 -19.18 -9.24 -13.34
N GLN A 79 -20.11 -8.78 -12.50
CA GLN A 79 -20.60 -7.41 -12.53
C GLN A 79 -19.50 -6.40 -12.25
N GLU A 80 -18.62 -6.67 -11.28
CA GLU A 80 -17.51 -5.78 -10.95
C GLU A 80 -16.44 -5.76 -12.05
N GLN A 81 -16.10 -6.92 -12.61
CA GLN A 81 -15.15 -7.00 -13.73
C GLN A 81 -15.65 -6.30 -15.00
N SER A 82 -16.97 -6.21 -15.17
CA SER A 82 -17.61 -5.55 -16.31
C SER A 82 -17.74 -4.03 -16.14
N LYS A 83 -17.46 -3.48 -14.95
CA LYS A 83 -17.49 -2.04 -14.68
C LYS A 83 -16.16 -1.39 -15.06
N GLU A 84 -16.22 -0.10 -15.38
CA GLU A 84 -15.01 0.70 -15.56
C GLU A 84 -14.19 0.75 -14.25
N PRO A 85 -12.85 0.62 -14.30
CA PRO A 85 -11.99 0.65 -13.10
C PRO A 85 -12.13 1.91 -12.25
N THR A 86 -12.53 3.02 -12.85
CA THR A 86 -12.76 4.32 -12.18
C THR A 86 -13.94 4.31 -11.21
N LYS A 87 -14.88 3.36 -11.38
CA LYS A 87 -16.04 3.22 -10.49
C LYS A 87 -15.63 2.67 -9.13
N ASN A 88 -14.60 1.80 -9.09
CA ASN A 88 -14.04 1.29 -7.86
C ASN A 88 -13.31 2.43 -7.11
N PRO A 89 -13.80 2.84 -5.91
CA PRO A 89 -13.23 3.96 -5.17
C PRO A 89 -11.79 3.73 -4.69
N PHE A 90 -11.35 2.47 -4.57
CA PHE A 90 -9.98 2.10 -4.20
C PHE A 90 -9.00 2.21 -5.37
N LEU A 91 -9.51 2.04 -6.60
CA LEU A 91 -8.74 2.19 -7.84
C LEU A 91 -8.74 3.61 -8.39
N ARG A 92 -9.54 4.50 -7.82
CA ARG A 92 -9.53 5.91 -8.21
C ARG A 92 -8.15 6.47 -7.89
N ARG A 93 -7.36 6.70 -8.94
CA ARG A 93 -6.13 7.47 -8.86
C ARG A 93 -6.50 8.90 -8.46
N LYS A 94 -6.55 9.15 -7.15
CA LYS A 94 -6.58 10.50 -6.61
C LYS A 94 -5.22 11.07 -6.97
N LEU A 95 -5.16 11.87 -8.03
CA LEU A 95 -4.05 12.80 -8.17
C LEU A 95 -4.06 13.57 -6.85
N ALA A 96 -3.03 13.35 -6.03
CA ALA A 96 -2.82 14.13 -4.83
C ALA A 96 -2.56 15.56 -5.32
N LEU A 97 -3.63 16.30 -5.55
CA LEU A 97 -3.60 17.74 -5.62
C LEU A 97 -3.17 18.16 -4.23
N LEU A 98 -1.86 18.26 -4.04
CA LEU A 98 -1.26 18.78 -2.82
C LEU A 98 -1.88 20.14 -2.63
N SER A 99 -2.69 20.27 -1.57
CA SER A 99 -3.34 21.53 -1.29
C SER A 99 -2.37 22.39 -0.49
N ASP A 100 -2.36 23.70 -0.77
CA ASP A 100 -1.58 24.68 0.01
C ASP A 100 -1.71 24.52 1.55
N PRO A 101 -2.89 24.17 2.13
CA PRO A 101 -2.98 23.92 3.56
C PRO A 101 -2.24 22.67 4.04
N ASP A 102 -2.13 21.60 3.24
CA ASP A 102 -1.35 20.40 3.61
C ASP A 102 0.14 20.72 3.68
N LEU A 103 0.60 21.55 2.75
CA LEU A 103 1.98 22.02 2.72
C LEU A 103 2.25 22.94 3.92
N LEU A 104 1.35 23.87 4.22
CA LEU A 104 1.45 24.73 5.41
C LEU A 104 1.45 23.91 6.72
N GLN A 105 0.59 22.89 6.83
CA GLN A 105 0.56 21.99 7.98
C GLN A 105 1.90 21.26 8.13
N THR A 106 2.47 20.78 7.03
CA THR A 106 3.79 20.13 7.03
C THR A 106 4.88 21.12 7.48
N MET A 107 4.83 22.37 7.03
CA MET A 107 5.78 23.41 7.47
C MET A 107 5.67 23.75 8.96
N GLN A 108 4.47 23.69 9.53
CA GLN A 108 4.26 23.91 10.96
C GLN A 108 4.85 22.79 11.83
N GLN A 109 5.11 21.60 11.27
CA GLN A 109 5.77 20.50 12.00
C GLN A 109 7.29 20.64 12.09
N ILE A 110 7.91 21.44 11.22
CA ILE A 110 9.36 21.45 10.97
C ILE A 110 10.15 22.25 12.03
N SER A 111 9.49 23.08 12.82
CA SER A 111 10.09 23.89 13.90
C SER A 111 8.95 24.63 14.63
N GLU A 112 9.24 25.43 15.67
CA GLU A 112 8.31 26.37 16.36
C GLU A 112 7.73 27.50 15.45
N VAL A 113 7.56 27.22 14.16
CA VAL A 113 7.01 28.08 13.15
C VAL A 113 5.48 27.94 13.22
N GLY A 114 4.85 28.82 13.99
CA GLY A 114 3.39 28.93 14.02
C GLY A 114 2.80 29.36 12.67
N LYS A 115 1.46 29.34 12.56
CA LYS A 115 0.69 29.62 11.31
C LYS A 115 1.18 30.86 10.54
N VAL A 116 1.42 31.97 11.23
CA VAL A 116 1.84 33.24 10.60
C VAL A 116 3.23 33.16 9.98
N ARG A 117 4.20 32.57 10.70
CA ARG A 117 5.57 32.40 10.21
C ARG A 117 5.63 31.34 9.11
N GLY A 118 4.78 30.32 9.20
CA GLY A 118 4.66 29.28 8.18
C GLY A 118 4.22 29.85 6.84
N SER A 119 3.18 30.70 6.85
CA SER A 119 2.70 31.35 5.63
C SER A 119 3.73 32.30 5.02
N LEU A 120 4.46 33.05 5.86
CA LEU A 120 5.52 33.96 5.40
C LEU A 120 6.71 33.21 4.78
N LEU A 121 7.10 32.08 5.38
CA LEU A 121 8.13 31.20 4.81
C LEU A 121 7.68 30.57 3.50
N LEU A 122 6.43 30.13 3.40
CA LEU A 122 5.89 29.55 2.18
C LEU A 122 5.83 30.55 1.03
N GLN A 123 5.52 31.82 1.35
CA GLN A 123 5.51 32.90 0.36
C GLN A 123 6.92 33.19 -0.19
N LYS A 124 7.97 33.01 0.62
CA LYS A 124 9.36 33.23 0.24
C LYS A 124 10.03 31.99 -0.37
N PHE A 125 9.58 30.80 0.04
CA PHE A 125 10.09 29.50 -0.40
C PHE A 125 8.89 28.60 -0.76
N PRO A 126 8.42 28.63 -2.01
CA PRO A 126 7.22 27.90 -2.46
C PRO A 126 7.33 26.36 -2.43
N SER A 127 8.47 25.80 -2.00
CA SER A 127 8.65 24.36 -1.85
C SER A 127 9.48 24.01 -0.61
N ILE A 128 9.17 22.85 -0.02
CA ILE A 128 9.93 22.30 1.12
C ILE A 128 11.40 22.08 0.74
N GLN A 129 11.67 21.72 -0.52
CA GLN A 129 13.03 21.55 -1.03
C GLN A 129 13.83 22.88 -1.06
N GLN A 130 13.20 23.99 -1.42
CA GLN A 130 13.86 25.29 -1.40
C GLN A 130 14.10 25.77 0.03
N LEU A 131 13.17 25.49 0.95
CA LEU A 131 13.34 25.79 2.36
C LEU A 131 14.51 24.99 2.97
N SER A 132 14.60 23.70 2.68
CA SER A 132 15.64 22.82 3.26
C SER A 132 17.05 23.15 2.80
N ASN A 133 17.20 23.80 1.64
CA ASN A 133 18.48 24.26 1.11
C ASN A 133 18.72 25.77 1.31
N ALA A 134 17.82 26.47 2.00
CA ALA A 134 17.97 27.89 2.26
C ALA A 134 19.08 28.15 3.29
N SER A 135 19.96 29.11 3.01
CA SER A 135 20.96 29.56 3.97
C SER A 135 20.32 30.38 5.09
N ILE A 136 20.97 30.42 6.26
CA ILE A 136 20.49 31.16 7.45
C ILE A 136 20.20 32.63 7.11
N GLN A 137 21.06 33.27 6.29
CA GLN A 137 20.90 34.65 5.83
C GLN A 137 19.61 34.89 5.01
N LYS A 138 19.13 33.88 4.27
CA LYS A 138 17.88 33.99 3.50
C LYS A 138 16.64 33.76 4.37
N LEU A 139 16.77 33.02 5.46
CA LEU A 139 15.71 32.71 6.43
C LEU A 139 15.50 33.83 7.45
N GLU A 140 16.59 34.48 7.91
CA GLU A 140 16.58 35.52 8.95
C GLU A 140 15.55 36.64 8.71
N PRO A 141 15.37 37.21 7.50
CA PRO A 141 14.41 38.29 7.28
C PRO A 141 12.94 37.87 7.46
N ALA A 142 12.63 36.58 7.44
CA ALA A 142 11.27 36.07 7.57
C ALA A 142 10.94 35.58 8.99
N VAL A 143 11.92 35.07 9.73
CA VAL A 143 11.67 34.41 11.03
C VAL A 143 12.57 34.89 12.18
N GLY A 144 13.56 35.73 11.90
CA GLY A 144 14.58 36.16 12.86
C GLY A 144 15.73 35.15 13.00
N GLN A 145 16.86 35.62 13.53
CA GLN A 145 18.12 34.88 13.55
C GLN A 145 18.05 33.54 14.31
N VAL A 146 17.43 33.54 15.49
CA VAL A 146 17.30 32.33 16.34
C VAL A 146 16.49 31.24 15.64
N VAL A 147 15.35 31.62 15.06
CA VAL A 147 14.47 30.66 14.37
C VAL A 147 15.09 30.21 13.04
N ALA A 148 15.79 31.08 12.33
CA ALA A 148 16.52 30.73 11.12
C ALA A 148 17.61 29.68 11.38
N GLN A 149 18.35 29.81 12.48
CA GLN A 149 19.34 28.80 12.91
C GLN A 149 18.67 27.48 13.29
N LEU A 150 17.55 27.50 14.02
CA LEU A 150 16.79 26.29 14.37
C LEU A 150 16.30 25.54 13.13
N ILE A 151 15.70 26.25 12.17
CA ILE A 151 15.24 25.65 10.90
C ILE A 151 16.41 25.05 10.12
N HIS A 152 17.51 25.80 9.97
CA HIS A 152 18.69 25.30 9.26
C HIS A 152 19.29 24.08 9.95
N THR A 153 19.35 24.09 11.29
CA THR A 153 19.84 22.97 12.09
C THR A 153 18.91 21.75 11.96
N PHE A 154 17.58 21.92 11.98
CA PHE A 154 16.63 20.83 11.79
C PHE A 154 16.89 20.04 10.48
N PHE A 155 17.13 20.75 9.37
CA PHE A 155 17.39 20.13 8.07
C PHE A 155 18.81 19.56 7.91
N THR A 156 19.81 20.12 8.61
CA THR A 156 21.22 19.71 8.47
C THR A 156 21.67 18.70 9.51
N GLN A 157 21.17 18.79 10.76
CA GLN A 157 21.47 17.84 11.84
C GLN A 157 21.00 16.42 11.49
N SER A 158 19.88 16.30 10.78
CA SER A 158 19.36 15.02 10.27
C SER A 158 20.29 14.35 9.24
N ARG A 159 21.19 15.11 8.59
CA ARG A 159 22.22 14.55 7.70
C ARG A 159 23.41 13.99 8.48
N ILE A 160 23.71 14.54 9.65
CA ILE A 160 24.86 14.15 10.47
C ILE A 160 24.63 12.77 11.11
N THR A 161 23.40 12.47 11.57
CA THR A 161 23.03 11.13 12.06
C THR A 161 22.91 10.08 10.95
N ALA A 162 22.53 10.49 9.74
CA ALA A 162 22.51 9.59 8.57
C ALA A 162 23.93 9.29 8.03
N ALA A 163 24.87 10.24 8.12
CA ALA A 163 26.25 10.02 7.71
C ALA A 163 27.03 9.10 8.67
N LEU A 164 26.69 9.10 9.97
CA LEU A 164 27.32 8.22 10.97
C LEU A 164 26.71 6.81 11.03
N THR A 165 25.55 6.58 10.40
CA THR A 165 24.95 5.24 10.27
C THR A 165 25.15 4.61 8.88
N SER A 166 25.81 5.32 7.96
CA SER A 166 26.17 4.84 6.61
C SER A 166 27.38 3.89 6.64
N THR A 167 27.30 2.83 7.44
CA THR A 167 28.15 1.63 7.30
C THR A 167 27.37 0.33 7.42
N MET A 168 26.03 0.37 7.54
CA MET A 168 25.21 -0.82 7.28
C MET A 168 24.32 -0.57 6.07
N VAL A 169 24.86 -1.01 4.93
CA VAL A 169 24.12 -1.27 3.70
C VAL A 169 23.01 -2.27 4.04
N PHE A 170 21.78 -1.79 4.16
CA PHE A 170 20.61 -2.63 3.96
C PHE A 170 20.24 -2.53 2.48
N PRO A 171 20.31 -3.61 1.69
CA PRO A 171 19.81 -3.60 0.34
C PRO A 171 18.29 -3.45 0.44
N PHE A 172 17.77 -2.29 0.01
CA PHE A 172 16.35 -2.11 -0.19
C PHE A 172 15.97 -2.95 -1.41
N ASP A 173 15.46 -4.14 -1.14
CA ASP A 173 15.11 -5.15 -2.13
C ASP A 173 14.04 -4.59 -3.08
N GLN A 174 14.40 -4.48 -4.36
CA GLN A 174 13.59 -3.96 -5.48
C GLN A 174 12.28 -4.75 -5.68
N LYS A 175 12.05 -5.84 -4.93
CA LYS A 175 10.86 -6.71 -5.03
C LYS A 175 9.58 -6.19 -4.39
N LEU A 176 9.61 -5.09 -3.63
CA LEU A 176 8.39 -4.54 -3.01
C LEU A 176 7.61 -3.55 -3.88
N GLN A 177 8.11 -3.20 -5.08
CA GLN A 177 7.34 -2.41 -6.04
C GLN A 177 6.31 -3.23 -6.83
N ASP A 178 6.46 -4.55 -6.88
CA ASP A 178 5.52 -5.44 -7.58
C ASP A 178 4.30 -5.85 -6.74
N LEU A 179 4.24 -5.47 -5.45
CA LEU A 179 3.12 -5.82 -4.56
C LEU A 179 2.02 -4.74 -4.48
N VAL A 180 2.18 -3.60 -5.17
CA VAL A 180 1.20 -2.49 -5.18
C VAL A 180 0.29 -2.53 -6.41
N PHE A 181 0.44 -3.50 -7.30
CA PHE A 181 -0.39 -3.65 -8.51
C PHE A 181 -1.51 -4.70 -8.41
N ILE A 182 -1.95 -5.06 -7.20
CA ILE A 182 -3.17 -5.86 -7.00
C ILE A 182 -4.01 -5.27 -5.86
N PHE A 183 -4.57 -4.08 -6.08
CA PHE A 183 -5.84 -3.63 -5.51
C PHE A 183 -6.48 -2.68 -6.51
#